data_AF-A0A6N8ZTI1-F1
#
_entry.id   AF-A0A6N8ZTI1-F1
#
_cell.length_a   1.000
_cell.length_b   1.000
_cell.length_c   1.000
_cell.angle_alpha   90.00
_cell.angle_beta   90.00
_cell.angle_gamma   90.00
#
_symmetry.space_group_name_H-M   'P 1'
#
loop_
_entity.id
_entity.type
_entity.pdbx_description
1 polymer ?
#
loop_
_entity_poly.entity_id
_entity_poly.type
_entity_poly.pdbx_seq_one_letter_code
_entity_poly.pdbx_strand_id
1 'polypeptide(L)'
;MASGAFNLFEAARALEAAGVERAQAEAIAGAIHQGQYHDQAIKEDLFGLGSQMRSGIAEFRAEKRVASGALHSFNSQFRADLASFEKRMTIRLYLVGAGLAAWFIAFELFT
;
A
#
# COMPACT_ATOMS: atom_id res chain seq x y z
N MET A 1 -32.86 16.33 2.51
CA MET A 1 -33.26 15.13 1.75
C MET A 1 -34.16 14.32 2.66
N ALA A 2 -35.47 14.32 2.41
CA ALA A 2 -36.42 13.59 3.22
C ALA A 2 -36.21 12.09 2.95
N SER A 3 -35.61 11.40 3.91
CA SER A 3 -35.70 9.95 4.01
C SER A 3 -37.18 9.62 4.10
N GLY A 4 -37.76 9.14 2.98
CA GLY A 4 -39.07 8.54 2.99
C GLY A 4 -38.96 7.23 3.76
N ALA A 5 -39.10 7.29 5.08
CA ALA A 5 -39.16 6.11 5.92
C ALA A 5 -40.24 5.20 5.35
N PHE A 6 -39.88 3.98 4.99
CA PHE A 6 -40.82 3.00 4.46
C PHE A 6 -41.89 2.73 5.53
N ASN A 7 -43.08 3.32 5.38
CA ASN A 7 -44.19 3.09 6.29
C ASN A 7 -44.79 1.73 5.97
N LEU A 8 -44.37 0.72 6.73
CA LEU A 8 -44.87 -0.66 6.66
C LEU A 8 -46.40 -0.73 6.60
N PHE A 9 -47.06 0.14 7.37
CA PHE A 9 -48.52 0.24 7.46
C PHE A 9 -49.16 0.78 6.18
N GLU A 10 -48.50 1.70 5.50
CA GLU A 10 -48.97 2.33 4.25
C GLU A 10 -48.76 1.38 3.06
N ALA A 11 -47.65 0.65 3.05
CA ALA A 11 -47.37 -0.42 2.09
C ALA A 11 -48.36 -1.60 2.24
N ALA A 12 -48.64 -2.05 3.47
CA ALA A 12 -49.62 -3.10 3.73
C ALA A 12 -51.03 -2.68 3.29
N ARG A 13 -51.41 -1.41 3.53
CA ARG A 13 -52.70 -0.87 3.11
C ARG A 13 -52.84 -0.74 1.58
N ALA A 14 -51.76 -0.40 0.89
CA ALA A 14 -51.72 -0.36 -0.58
C ALA A 14 -51.85 -1.77 -1.19
N LEU A 15 -51.24 -2.78 -0.56
CA LEU A 15 -51.37 -4.20 -0.94
C LEU A 15 -52.78 -4.72 -0.67
N GLU A 16 -53.40 -4.36 0.45
CA GLU A 16 -54.80 -4.69 0.77
C GLU A 16 -55.77 -4.05 -0.24
N ALA A 17 -55.53 -2.79 -0.65
CA ALA A 17 -56.29 -2.12 -1.70
C ALA A 17 -56.11 -2.76 -3.09
N ALA A 18 -55.00 -3.48 -3.32
CA ALA A 18 -54.75 -4.25 -4.53
C ALA A 18 -55.38 -5.67 -4.50
N GLY A 19 -56.11 -6.01 -3.42
CA GLY A 19 -56.81 -7.28 -3.28
C GLY A 19 -55.99 -8.38 -2.59
N VAL A 20 -54.86 -8.05 -1.97
CA VAL A 20 -54.07 -9.00 -1.17
C VAL A 20 -54.68 -9.13 0.22
N GLU A 21 -54.86 -10.36 0.71
CA GLU A 21 -55.34 -10.60 2.07
C GLU A 21 -54.43 -9.91 3.09
N ARG A 22 -55.00 -9.24 4.09
CA ARG A 22 -54.25 -8.37 5.02
C ARG A 22 -53.05 -9.06 5.68
N ALA A 23 -53.18 -10.33 6.05
CA ALA A 23 -52.08 -11.11 6.61
C ALA A 23 -50.93 -11.33 5.62
N GLN A 24 -51.23 -11.53 4.33
CA GLN A 24 -50.23 -11.62 3.26
C GLN A 24 -49.62 -10.26 2.94
N ALA A 25 -50.42 -9.19 2.95
CA ALA A 25 -49.94 -7.83 2.72
C ALA A 25 -48.92 -7.39 3.80
N GLU A 26 -49.18 -7.70 5.07
CA GLU A 26 -48.26 -7.43 6.18
C GLU A 26 -46.98 -8.28 6.08
N ALA A 27 -47.08 -9.56 5.71
CA ALA A 27 -45.92 -10.43 5.51
C ALA A 27 -45.02 -9.95 4.36
N ILE A 28 -45.62 -9.53 3.23
CA ILE A 28 -44.89 -9.00 2.07
C ILE A 28 -44.22 -7.67 2.41
N ALA A 29 -44.94 -6.75 3.07
CA ALA A 29 -44.37 -5.48 3.51
C ALA A 29 -43.21 -5.70 4.51
N GLY A 30 -43.35 -6.67 5.43
CA GLY A 30 -42.30 -7.07 6.37
C GLY A 30 -41.05 -7.59 5.68
N ALA A 31 -41.21 -8.48 4.69
CA ALA A 31 -40.11 -9.03 3.92
C ALA A 31 -39.38 -7.94 3.08
N ILE A 32 -40.13 -7.00 2.48
CA ILE A 32 -39.56 -5.88 1.71
C ILE A 32 -38.75 -4.97 2.63
N HIS A 33 -39.29 -4.60 3.79
CA HIS A 33 -38.59 -3.79 4.77
C HIS A 33 -37.32 -4.50 5.22
N GLN A 34 -37.39 -5.77 5.60
CA GLN A 34 -36.22 -6.54 6.05
C GLN A 34 -35.14 -6.65 4.95
N GLY A 35 -35.53 -6.82 3.69
CA GLY A 35 -34.62 -6.80 2.54
C GLY A 35 -33.95 -5.44 2.32
N GLN A 36 -34.66 -4.33 2.54
CA GLN A 36 -34.10 -2.97 2.42
C GLN A 36 -33.05 -2.69 3.51
N TYR A 37 -33.29 -3.11 4.75
CA TYR A 37 -32.29 -2.98 5.82
C TYR A 37 -31.04 -3.81 5.52
N HIS A 38 -31.22 -5.02 4.97
CA HIS A 38 -30.10 -5.87 4.59
C HIS A 38 -29.28 -5.25 3.44
N ASP A 39 -29.94 -4.70 2.42
CA ASP A 39 -29.27 -4.04 1.31
C ASP A 39 -28.54 -2.75 1.73
N GLN A 40 -29.11 -1.99 2.67
CA GLN A 40 -28.43 -0.83 3.26
C GLN A 40 -27.18 -1.23 4.06
N ALA A 41 -27.27 -2.28 4.90
CA ALA A 41 -26.13 -2.77 5.65
C ALA A 41 -24.98 -3.22 4.72
N ILE A 42 -25.31 -3.95 3.64
CA ILE A 42 -24.32 -4.36 2.63
C ILE A 42 -23.68 -3.14 1.96
N LYS A 43 -24.46 -2.11 1.63
CA LYS A 43 -23.92 -0.88 1.03
C LYS A 43 -22.98 -0.15 1.96
N GLU A 44 -23.33 -0.03 3.24
CA GLU A 44 -22.47 0.59 4.25
C GLU A 44 -21.17 -0.19 4.44
N ASP A 45 -21.24 -1.52 4.53
CA ASP A 45 -20.07 -2.39 4.64
C ASP A 45 -19.17 -2.29 3.42
N LEU A 46 -19.72 -2.30 2.20
CA LEU A 46 -18.96 -2.10 0.97
C LEU A 46 -18.29 -0.72 0.91
N PHE A 47 -18.97 0.31 1.41
CA PHE A 47 -18.41 1.66 1.48
C PHE A 47 -17.25 1.73 2.48
N GLY A 48 -17.42 1.10 3.64
CA GLY A 48 -16.40 0.94 4.68
C GLY A 48 -15.17 0.20 4.14
N LEU A 49 -15.39 -0.94 3.49
CA LEU A 49 -14.33 -1.75 2.88
C LEU A 49 -13.59 -0.97 1.78
N GLY A 50 -14.32 -0.27 0.92
CA GLY A 50 -13.74 0.58 -0.12
C GLY A 50 -12.91 1.75 0.44
N SER A 51 -13.33 2.31 1.59
CA SER A 51 -12.56 3.32 2.32
C SER A 51 -11.26 2.75 2.89
N GLN A 52 -11.35 1.63 3.61
CA GLN A 52 -10.20 0.95 4.22
C GLN A 52 -9.18 0.52 3.16
N MET A 53 -9.66 -0.04 2.04
CA MET A 53 -8.80 -0.46 0.93
C MET A 53 -8.07 0.73 0.29
N ARG A 54 -8.74 1.89 0.14
CA ARG A 54 -8.08 3.11 -0.33
C ARG A 54 -7.01 3.61 0.63
N SER A 55 -7.26 3.59 1.94
CA SER A 55 -6.27 3.95 2.95
C SER A 55 -5.06 3.01 2.90
N GLY A 56 -5.29 1.70 2.88
CA GLY A 56 -4.23 0.70 2.82
C GLY A 56 -3.38 0.82 1.55
N ILE A 57 -3.99 1.13 0.39
CA ILE A 57 -3.23 1.39 -0.85
C ILE A 57 -2.38 2.65 -0.73
N ALA A 58 -2.88 3.70 -0.08
CA ALA A 58 -2.13 4.94 0.11
C ALA A 58 -0.91 4.72 1.03
N GLU A 59 -1.11 4.00 2.14
CA GLU A 59 -0.04 3.61 3.07
C GLU A 59 1.01 2.74 2.39
N PHE A 60 0.60 1.69 1.68
CA PHE A 60 1.52 0.84 0.92
C PHE A 60 2.33 1.61 -0.12
N ARG A 61 1.71 2.57 -0.82
CA ARG A 61 2.44 3.44 -1.76
C ARG A 61 3.44 4.35 -1.06
N ALA A 62 3.11 4.87 0.12
CA ALA A 62 4.02 5.68 0.91
C ALA A 62 5.23 4.85 1.36
N GLU A 63 4.99 3.66 1.90
CA GLU A 63 6.04 2.73 2.34
C GLU A 63 6.95 2.33 1.18
N LYS A 64 6.38 1.99 0.02
CA LYS A 64 7.14 1.68 -1.20
C LYS A 64 8.04 2.85 -1.65
N ARG A 65 7.54 4.10 -1.56
CA ARG A 65 8.35 5.27 -1.90
C ARG A 65 9.53 5.44 -0.95
N VAL A 66 9.30 5.26 0.36
CA VAL A 66 10.37 5.33 1.37
C VAL A 66 11.42 4.24 1.12
N ALA A 67 10.97 2.99 0.92
CA ALA A 67 11.87 1.86 0.62
C ALA A 67 12.69 2.10 -0.67
N SER A 68 12.04 2.60 -1.73
CA SER A 68 12.73 2.95 -2.97
C SER A 68 13.75 4.07 -2.79
N GLY A 69 13.43 5.08 -1.98
CA GLY A 69 14.35 6.17 -1.65
C GLY A 69 15.56 5.67 -0.86
N ALA A 70 15.32 4.81 0.14
CA ALA A 70 16.37 4.19 0.94
C ALA A 70 17.30 3.32 0.07
N LEU A 71 16.73 2.51 -0.84
CA LEU A 71 17.51 1.70 -1.79
C LEU A 71 18.35 2.56 -2.74
N HIS A 72 17.79 3.67 -3.22
CA HIS A 72 18.54 4.59 -4.08
C HIS A 72 19.71 5.23 -3.33
N SER A 73 19.49 5.67 -2.09
CA SER A 73 20.55 6.22 -1.23
C SER A 73 21.61 5.18 -0.86
N PHE A 74 21.19 3.95 -0.58
CA PHE A 74 22.13 2.86 -0.31
C PHE A 74 23.01 2.57 -1.53
N ASN A 75 22.42 2.50 -2.72
CA ASN A 75 23.16 2.27 -3.95
C ASN A 75 24.14 3.43 -4.26
N SER A 76 23.73 4.69 -4.07
CA SER A 76 24.61 5.83 -4.28
C SER A 76 25.80 5.84 -3.32
N GLN A 77 25.56 5.54 -2.02
CA GLN A 77 26.62 5.39 -1.03
C GLN A 77 27.55 4.23 -1.37
N PHE A 78 27.01 3.07 -1.72
CA PHE A 78 27.80 1.90 -2.08
C PHE A 78 28.72 2.16 -3.30
N ARG A 79 28.23 2.89 -4.31
CA ARG A 79 29.05 3.31 -5.46
C ARG A 79 30.14 4.30 -5.05
N ALA A 80 29.85 5.23 -4.14
CA ALA A 80 30.85 6.16 -3.62
C ALA A 80 31.94 5.45 -2.81
N ASP A 81 31.55 4.49 -1.97
CA ASP A 81 32.46 3.67 -1.17
C ASP A 81 33.37 2.81 -2.04
N LEU A 82 32.82 2.18 -3.09
CA LEU A 82 33.61 1.45 -4.09
C LEU A 82 34.66 2.34 -4.76
N ALA A 83 34.26 3.54 -5.22
CA ALA A 83 35.20 4.48 -5.84
C ALA A 83 36.30 4.95 -4.87
N SER A 84 35.95 5.15 -3.60
CA SER A 84 36.92 5.49 -2.55
C SER A 84 37.88 4.33 -2.27
N PHE A 85 37.36 3.10 -2.22
CA PHE A 85 38.15 1.89 -2.04
C PHE A 85 39.13 1.68 -3.20
N GLU A 86 38.67 1.82 -4.44
CA GLU A 86 39.51 1.70 -5.64
C GLU A 86 40.67 2.69 -5.59
N LYS A 87 40.41 3.97 -5.32
CA LYS A 87 41.46 5.00 -5.17
C LYS A 87 42.49 4.64 -4.10
N ARG A 88 42.03 4.19 -2.92
CA ARG A 88 42.92 3.79 -1.82
C ARG A 88 43.79 2.60 -2.21
N MET A 89 43.21 1.63 -2.90
CA MET A 89 43.92 0.44 -3.36
C MET A 89 44.98 0.81 -4.40
N THR A 90 44.63 1.64 -5.39
CA THR A 90 45.57 2.15 -6.40
C THR A 90 46.74 2.87 -5.75
N ILE A 91 46.49 3.80 -4.82
CA ILE A 91 47.56 4.52 -4.11
C ILE A 91 48.48 3.56 -3.37
N ARG A 92 47.92 2.59 -2.63
CA ARG A 92 48.72 1.60 -1.91
C ARG A 92 49.56 0.74 -2.87
N LEU A 93 48.99 0.33 -3.99
CA LEU A 93 49.71 -0.48 -4.97
C LEU A 93 50.89 0.29 -5.57
N TYR A 94 50.70 1.57 -5.91
CA TYR A 94 51.78 2.44 -6.38
C TYR A 94 52.88 2.62 -5.32
N LEU A 95 52.52 2.86 -4.06
CA LEU A 95 53.50 3.01 -2.99
C LEU A 95 54.31 1.73 -2.77
N VAL A 96 53.65 0.57 -2.77
CA VAL A 96 54.32 -0.73 -2.64
C VAL A 96 55.23 -0.98 -3.85
N GLY A 97 54.75 -0.74 -5.06
CA GLY A 97 55.54 -0.92 -6.29
C GLY A 97 56.75 0.01 -6.35
N ALA A 98 56.58 1.29 -6.02
CA ALA A 98 57.67 2.27 -5.96
C ALA A 98 58.70 1.91 -4.88
N GLY A 99 58.23 1.47 -3.69
CA GLY A 99 59.11 1.00 -2.62
C GLY A 99 59.93 -0.23 -3.02
N LEU A 100 59.31 -1.20 -3.68
CA LEU A 100 60.00 -2.40 -4.20
C LEU A 100 61.03 -2.04 -5.28
N ALA A 101 60.68 -1.15 -6.21
CA ALA A 101 61.61 -0.69 -7.25
C ALA A 101 62.82 0.05 -6.65
N ALA A 102 62.59 0.92 -5.67
CA ALA A 102 63.65 1.62 -4.97
C ALA A 102 64.57 0.65 -4.20
N TRP A 103 63.99 -0.37 -3.55
CA TRP A 103 64.75 -1.42 -2.87
C TRP A 103 65.64 -2.21 -3.84
N PHE A 104 65.12 -2.56 -5.02
CA PHE A 104 65.87 -3.28 -6.04
C PHE A 104 67.06 -2.46 -6.58
N ILE A 105 66.84 -1.17 -6.87
CA ILE A 105 67.89 -0.25 -7.32
C ILE A 105 68.97 -0.08 -6.24
N ALA A 106 68.55 0.09 -4.98
CA ALA A 106 69.49 0.18 -3.87
C ALA A 106 70.31 -1.11 -3.72
N PHE A 107 69.67 -2.29 -3.84
CA PHE A 107 70.37 -3.56 -3.76
C PHE A 107 71.45 -3.70 -4.84
N GLU A 108 71.15 -3.42 -6.10
CA GLU A 108 72.15 -3.49 -7.19
C GLU A 108 73.30 -2.50 -7.04
N LEU A 109 73.08 -1.34 -6.41
CA LEU A 109 74.16 -0.36 -6.18
C LEU A 109 75.17 -0.81 -5.10
N PHE A 110 74.79 -1.75 -4.23
CA PHE A 110 75.59 -2.18 -3.08
C PHE A 110 76.17 -3.60 -3.22
N THR A 111 75.88 -4.32 -4.31
CA THR A 111 76.45 -5.64 -4.66
C THR A 111 77.34 -5.55 -5.89
#